data_AF-A0A7K0K3G3-F1
#
_entry.id   AF-A0A7K0K3G3-F1
#
_cell.length_a   1.000
_cell.length_b   1.000
_cell.length_c   1.000
_cell.angle_alpha   90.00
_cell.angle_beta   90.00
_cell.angle_gamma   90.00
#
_symmetry.space_group_name_H-M   'P 1'
#
loop_
_entity.id
_entity.type
_entity.pdbx_description
1 polymer ?
#
loop_
_entity_poly.entity_id
_entity_poly.type
_entity_poly.pdbx_seq_one_letter_code
_entity_poly.pdbx_strand_id
1 'polypeptide(L)'
;MRAEATKSTGVIAGISLLAILASTLVNVPTAAEVQTISAAGANSSAYSSKLLEPAPPGDNAIDTTSKSIVQREFLNRYEKNMIRPVTSIGVDLENCQPGQAVRDGIAPIVESWNFMRGLNGLNAVTLDQTDSISPYTQAAAMVSARNGKLSHYPAVEGFACATDAAVRGARHSNLAQSISQTSAETALWYYMDYSSADNPVNDQLGHRLFMQDPQLSVTSIGAAAGYTAISVRTGESYPGMPADSMRDHSAPTPEWMSWPSAGFFPKQLLTSVGITSDGPDTERWSFSVQNGDLSAATAHITGPNGENVPLTVIRPGQSGIAFTPRVIADYSTLLMKFPNIERLPVGQENLVYNVKIDGVKGTGQTTYEYQVALFDPLTPLEKTAPTIALLEQPLTGVGYKMINPIRMQVAAWPVAKYQWQERINSGPWTDIPGANEETYTPEGLWTWKRSKTTEYRLVATSTEGESTSEPVRVAVQGLKNMPASVKTTIGSRAVFEATPILDSDGSLFDTTFEWQVLRAGRWERLYDDGHFEGTATNRLIVNHVTPADEGSQFRLVVRSKIFKLAGYDVVVSWSDGLAKLTVF
;
A
#
# COMPACT_ATOMS: atom_id res chain seq x y z
N MET A 1 -27.40 -55.65 47.94
CA MET A 1 -26.93 -56.78 47.11
C MET A 1 -25.58 -56.38 46.52
N ARG A 2 -24.52 -57.20 46.69
CA ARG A 2 -23.14 -57.11 46.12
C ARG A 2 -22.53 -55.70 45.90
N ALA A 3 -21.56 -55.17 46.66
CA ALA A 3 -20.27 -55.67 47.19
C ALA A 3 -19.06 -55.55 46.22
N GLU A 4 -18.02 -54.85 46.73
CA GLU A 4 -16.56 -54.88 46.44
C GLU A 4 -15.88 -53.95 45.39
N ALA A 5 -14.65 -53.51 45.78
CA ALA A 5 -13.57 -52.79 45.06
C ALA A 5 -13.89 -51.37 44.51
N THR A 6 -13.54 -50.20 45.09
CA THR A 6 -12.26 -49.68 45.66
C THR A 6 -11.02 -49.98 44.79
N LYS A 7 -10.08 -49.08 44.46
CA LYS A 7 -9.63 -47.71 44.86
C LYS A 7 -8.91 -47.07 43.63
N SER A 8 -8.47 -45.81 43.51
CA SER A 8 -8.58 -44.50 44.21
C SER A 8 -7.99 -43.42 43.23
N THR A 9 -7.88 -42.10 43.44
CA THR A 9 -8.07 -41.18 44.59
C THR A 9 -8.36 -39.77 44.02
N GLY A 10 -9.19 -38.97 44.69
CA GLY A 10 -9.22 -37.51 44.49
C GLY A 10 -8.26 -36.80 45.45
N VAL A 11 -8.30 -35.45 45.46
CA VAL A 11 -7.37 -34.55 46.18
C VAL A 11 -5.98 -34.57 45.51
N ILE A 12 -5.42 -33.47 44.97
CA ILE A 12 -5.35 -32.11 45.50
C ILE A 12 -5.74 -31.08 44.42
N ALA A 13 -6.64 -30.16 44.75
CA ALA A 13 -6.74 -28.87 44.08
C ALA A 13 -5.89 -27.85 44.88
N GLY A 14 -4.90 -27.25 44.24
CA GLY A 14 -3.91 -26.36 44.88
C GLY A 14 -2.47 -26.87 44.68
N ILE A 15 -1.54 -25.97 44.35
CA ILE A 15 -0.15 -26.26 43.92
C ILE A 15 -0.07 -26.86 42.49
N SER A 16 -0.11 -25.96 41.51
CA SER A 16 0.50 -26.11 40.16
C SER A 16 0.45 -24.79 39.37
N LEU A 17 -0.36 -23.82 39.80
CA LEU A 17 -0.46 -22.47 39.22
C LEU A 17 0.74 -21.56 39.59
N LEU A 18 1.99 -22.05 39.45
CA LEU A 18 3.19 -21.31 39.86
C LEU A 18 4.52 -21.73 39.19
N ALA A 19 4.50 -22.48 38.07
CA ALA A 19 5.73 -23.02 37.46
C ALA A 19 5.90 -22.80 35.94
N ILE A 20 4.95 -22.17 35.23
CA ILE A 20 5.09 -21.82 33.79
C ILE A 20 4.59 -20.40 33.57
N LEU A 21 5.35 -19.44 34.09
CA LEU A 21 5.21 -18.01 33.83
C LEU A 21 6.61 -17.35 33.83
N ALA A 22 7.51 -17.95 33.04
CA ALA A 22 8.85 -17.47 32.77
C ALA A 22 9.18 -17.76 31.29
N SER A 23 9.82 -16.81 30.63
CA SER A 23 10.02 -16.69 29.16
C SER A 23 8.78 -16.26 28.35
N THR A 24 9.04 -15.42 27.33
CA THR A 24 8.10 -14.75 26.41
C THR A 24 7.05 -13.81 27.02
N LEU A 25 7.43 -13.01 28.02
CA LEU A 25 7.03 -11.60 28.00
C LEU A 25 7.92 -10.91 26.96
N VAL A 26 7.35 -10.52 25.82
CA VAL A 26 7.98 -9.48 24.99
C VAL A 26 7.82 -8.19 25.78
N ASN A 27 8.94 -7.66 26.29
CA ASN A 27 8.96 -6.32 26.87
C ASN A 27 8.64 -5.33 25.74
N VAL A 28 7.38 -4.91 25.64
CA VAL A 28 7.06 -3.62 25.02
C VAL A 28 7.70 -2.57 25.94
N PRO A 29 8.65 -1.74 25.46
CA PRO A 29 9.24 -0.72 26.31
C PRO A 29 8.15 0.22 26.81
N THR A 30 8.07 0.42 28.12
CA THR A 30 7.31 1.53 28.69
C THR A 30 7.90 2.84 28.20
N ALA A 31 7.11 3.91 28.15
CA ALA A 31 7.46 5.17 27.49
C ALA A 31 8.61 5.99 28.17
N ALA A 32 9.39 5.38 29.05
CA ALA A 32 10.44 6.01 29.84
C ALA A 32 11.72 5.15 29.80
N GLU A 33 12.47 5.26 28.69
CA GLU A 33 13.94 5.08 28.56
C GLU A 33 14.45 5.06 27.10
N VAL A 34 13.59 5.33 26.10
CA VAL A 34 14.08 5.61 24.73
C VAL A 34 14.89 6.89 24.73
N GLN A 35 16.21 6.80 24.46
CA GLN A 35 17.05 8.00 24.36
C GLN A 35 16.52 8.94 23.26
N THR A 36 16.34 10.21 23.61
CA THR A 36 15.99 11.27 22.67
C THR A 36 17.20 11.66 21.84
N ILE A 37 17.40 10.94 20.74
CA ILE A 37 18.40 11.30 19.73
C ILE A 37 17.85 12.49 18.92
N SER A 38 18.23 13.69 19.36
CA SER A 38 18.08 14.91 18.56
C SER A 38 18.98 14.88 17.32
N ALA A 39 18.77 15.79 16.38
CA ALA A 39 19.59 15.90 15.17
C ALA A 39 21.07 16.14 15.51
N ALA A 40 21.87 15.07 15.46
CA ALA A 40 23.32 15.14 15.59
C ALA A 40 23.90 15.79 14.32
N GLY A 41 24.44 17.01 14.44
CA GLY A 41 25.08 17.68 13.31
C GLY A 41 25.48 19.15 13.52
N ALA A 42 24.71 19.94 14.25
CA ALA A 42 25.03 21.38 14.39
C ALA A 42 25.77 21.70 15.70
N ASN A 43 26.75 22.61 15.61
CA ASN A 43 27.31 23.31 16.77
C ASN A 43 26.16 23.90 17.62
N SER A 44 26.33 23.93 18.94
CA SER A 44 25.33 24.41 19.91
C SER A 44 24.98 25.91 19.82
N SER A 45 25.45 26.59 18.78
CA SER A 45 25.15 27.98 18.41
C SER A 45 24.42 28.13 17.06
N ALA A 46 24.15 27.04 16.33
CA ALA A 46 23.54 27.07 15.00
C ALA A 46 22.03 26.77 15.00
N TYR A 47 21.47 26.28 16.11
CA TYR A 47 20.03 26.11 16.27
C TYR A 47 19.40 27.41 16.77
N SER A 48 18.72 28.12 15.88
CA SER A 48 17.76 29.16 16.27
C SER A 48 16.63 28.51 17.05
N SER A 49 16.37 28.97 18.28
CA SER A 49 15.23 28.53 19.10
C SER A 49 13.86 28.92 18.52
N LYS A 50 13.82 29.56 17.33
CA LYS A 50 12.61 29.79 16.53
C LYS A 50 12.27 28.67 15.54
N LEU A 51 13.12 27.67 15.35
CA LEU A 51 12.97 26.67 14.27
C LEU A 51 11.79 25.69 14.42
N LEU A 52 10.98 25.86 15.48
CA LEU A 52 9.93 24.93 15.88
C LEU A 52 8.76 25.67 16.52
N GLU A 53 7.88 26.22 15.69
CA GLU A 53 6.45 26.05 15.96
C GLU A 53 5.95 24.98 14.98
N PRO A 54 5.99 23.68 15.36
CA PRO A 54 5.05 22.72 14.76
C PRO A 54 3.63 23.26 14.89
N ALA A 55 2.69 22.74 14.10
CA ALA A 55 1.27 23.06 14.31
C ALA A 55 0.91 22.92 15.80
N PRO A 56 0.06 23.80 16.36
CA PRO A 56 -0.44 23.62 17.73
C PRO A 56 -0.92 22.17 17.86
N PRO A 57 -0.44 21.40 18.87
CA PRO A 57 -0.50 19.95 18.79
C PRO A 57 -1.95 19.46 18.77
N GLY A 58 -2.38 18.97 17.61
CA GLY A 58 -3.59 18.17 17.46
C GLY A 58 -3.36 16.75 17.95
N ASP A 59 -4.44 15.99 18.14
CA ASP A 59 -4.42 14.62 18.69
C ASP A 59 -3.57 13.60 17.88
N ASN A 60 -3.11 14.00 16.70
CA ASN A 60 -2.34 13.19 15.75
C ASN A 60 -0.93 13.75 15.47
N ALA A 61 -0.53 14.86 16.10
CA ALA A 61 0.75 15.50 15.85
C ALA A 61 1.94 14.60 16.23
N ILE A 62 2.97 14.58 15.38
CA ILE A 62 4.22 13.83 15.60
C ILE A 62 5.32 14.85 15.89
N ASP A 63 6.05 14.67 16.98
CA ASP A 63 7.23 15.46 17.29
C ASP A 63 8.38 15.10 16.32
N THR A 64 8.50 15.89 15.24
CA THR A 64 9.54 15.72 14.23
C THR A 64 10.94 16.16 14.70
N THR A 65 11.08 16.69 15.92
CA THR A 65 12.39 17.05 16.49
C THR A 65 13.17 15.84 17.00
N SER A 66 12.45 14.74 17.23
CA SER A 66 12.96 13.52 17.86
C SER A 66 12.97 12.35 16.87
N LYS A 67 14.18 11.90 16.51
CA LYS A 67 14.38 10.77 15.57
C LYS A 67 13.60 9.52 16.02
N SER A 68 13.61 9.29 17.33
CA SER A 68 13.00 8.10 17.94
C SER A 68 11.48 8.15 17.98
N ILE A 69 10.88 9.34 18.09
CA ILE A 69 9.42 9.49 17.96
C ILE A 69 9.01 9.27 16.50
N VAL A 70 9.64 9.95 15.54
CA VAL A 70 9.31 9.77 14.11
C VAL A 70 9.49 8.32 13.66
N GLN A 71 10.58 7.66 14.08
CA GLN A 71 10.80 6.24 13.78
C GLN A 71 9.69 5.36 14.36
N ARG A 72 9.37 5.51 15.66
CA ARG A 72 8.36 4.67 16.32
C ARG A 72 7.01 4.82 15.64
N GLU A 73 6.60 6.04 15.33
CA GLU A 73 5.34 6.30 14.62
C GLU A 73 5.37 5.77 13.17
N PHE A 74 6.50 5.86 12.47
CA PHE A 74 6.68 5.27 11.14
C PHE A 74 6.47 3.75 11.16
N LEU A 75 7.18 3.04 12.06
CA LEU A 75 7.08 1.59 12.18
C LEU A 75 5.66 1.16 12.60
N ASN A 76 5.05 1.89 13.54
CA ASN A 76 3.74 1.55 14.10
C ASN A 76 2.55 1.90 13.20
N ARG A 77 2.70 2.79 12.20
CA ARG A 77 1.57 3.38 11.46
C ARG A 77 1.74 3.40 9.95
N TYR A 78 2.97 3.33 9.46
CA TYR A 78 3.30 3.28 8.03
C TYR A 78 3.80 1.87 7.66
N GLU A 79 4.94 1.45 8.18
CA GLU A 79 5.64 0.23 7.74
C GLU A 79 4.80 -1.05 7.85
N LYS A 80 4.05 -1.22 8.95
CA LYS A 80 3.19 -2.41 9.16
C LYS A 80 2.05 -2.56 8.13
N ASN A 81 1.75 -1.52 7.35
CA ASN A 81 0.61 -1.45 6.44
C ASN A 81 1.00 -1.67 4.97
N MET A 82 2.30 -1.67 4.66
CA MET A 82 2.88 -1.65 3.31
C MET A 82 2.58 -2.89 2.47
N ILE A 83 2.09 -3.98 3.08
CA ILE A 83 1.79 -5.27 2.42
C ILE A 83 0.30 -5.52 2.17
N ARG A 84 -0.60 -4.62 2.58
CA ARG A 84 -2.05 -4.88 2.56
C ARG A 84 -2.67 -4.46 1.22
N PRO A 85 -3.23 -5.40 0.43
CA PRO A 85 -3.85 -5.07 -0.84
C PRO A 85 -5.21 -4.39 -0.62
N VAL A 86 -5.45 -3.29 -1.33
CA VAL A 86 -6.78 -2.68 -1.41
C VAL A 86 -7.68 -3.60 -2.23
N THR A 87 -8.78 -4.03 -1.63
CA THR A 87 -9.72 -4.99 -2.24
C THR A 87 -11.17 -4.54 -2.12
N SER A 88 -12.03 -5.16 -2.90
CA SER A 88 -13.44 -4.81 -3.03
C SER A 88 -14.29 -6.06 -3.30
N ILE A 89 -15.49 -6.12 -2.73
CA ILE A 89 -16.46 -7.21 -2.92
C ILE A 89 -17.67 -6.72 -3.72
N GLY A 90 -18.29 -7.62 -4.48
CA GLY A 90 -19.55 -7.34 -5.20
C GLY A 90 -19.46 -6.30 -6.32
N VAL A 91 -18.26 -6.00 -6.84
CA VAL A 91 -18.09 -5.09 -7.98
C VAL A 91 -18.48 -5.79 -9.28
N ASP A 92 -19.41 -5.21 -10.03
CA ASP A 92 -19.77 -5.62 -11.39
C ASP A 92 -19.61 -4.43 -12.34
N LEU A 93 -18.52 -4.46 -13.12
CA LEU A 93 -18.21 -3.39 -14.07
C LEU A 93 -19.20 -3.34 -15.25
N GLU A 94 -19.82 -4.46 -15.62
CA GLU A 94 -20.70 -4.54 -16.78
C GLU A 94 -22.11 -4.04 -16.46
N ASN A 95 -22.63 -4.42 -15.29
CA ASN A 95 -23.94 -4.00 -14.80
C ASN A 95 -23.89 -2.72 -13.95
N CYS A 96 -22.76 -2.00 -13.97
CA CYS A 96 -22.52 -0.76 -13.24
C CYS A 96 -22.78 -0.87 -11.72
N GLN A 97 -22.58 -2.04 -11.12
CA GLN A 97 -22.74 -2.23 -9.67
C GLN A 97 -21.42 -1.88 -8.98
N PRO A 98 -21.37 -0.84 -8.13
CA PRO A 98 -20.12 -0.36 -7.57
C PRO A 98 -19.50 -1.35 -6.56
N GLY A 99 -20.28 -2.25 -5.96
CA GLY A 99 -19.81 -3.14 -4.89
C GLY A 99 -19.50 -2.36 -3.61
N GLN A 100 -18.53 -2.84 -2.83
CA GLN A 100 -18.03 -2.18 -1.61
C GLN A 100 -16.53 -2.43 -1.42
N ALA A 101 -15.77 -1.40 -1.04
CA ALA A 101 -14.38 -1.54 -0.61
C ALA A 101 -14.29 -2.31 0.72
N VAL A 102 -13.31 -3.22 0.84
CA VAL A 102 -13.10 -4.01 2.06
C VAL A 102 -12.36 -3.16 3.09
N ARG A 103 -12.97 -2.99 4.28
CA ARG A 103 -12.44 -2.14 5.36
C ARG A 103 -10.99 -2.48 5.75
N ASP A 104 -10.65 -3.76 5.78
CA ASP A 104 -9.32 -4.26 6.14
C ASP A 104 -8.21 -3.87 5.13
N GLY A 105 -8.59 -3.51 3.89
CA GLY A 105 -7.70 -2.98 2.87
C GLY A 105 -7.62 -1.45 2.84
N ILE A 106 -8.68 -0.74 3.22
CA ILE A 106 -8.72 0.74 3.18
C ILE A 106 -8.36 1.44 4.51
N ALA A 107 -8.62 0.83 5.67
CA ALA A 107 -8.20 1.39 6.96
C ALA A 107 -6.66 1.55 7.10
N PRO A 108 -5.82 0.64 6.58
CA PRO A 108 -4.36 0.81 6.53
C PRO A 108 -3.93 2.08 5.78
N ILE A 109 -4.56 2.41 4.65
CA ILE A 109 -4.28 3.65 3.91
C ILE A 109 -4.54 4.87 4.79
N VAL A 110 -5.68 4.91 5.49
CA VAL A 110 -6.03 6.06 6.34
C VAL A 110 -5.09 6.17 7.54
N GLU A 111 -4.66 5.06 8.14
CA GLU A 111 -3.67 5.09 9.23
C GLU A 111 -2.30 5.62 8.77
N SER A 112 -1.84 5.17 7.60
CA SER A 112 -0.56 5.57 7.01
C SER A 112 -0.59 6.99 6.42
N TRP A 113 -1.72 7.44 5.90
CA TRP A 113 -1.97 8.85 5.59
C TRP A 113 -1.97 9.72 6.84
N ASN A 114 -2.60 9.27 7.93
CA ASN A 114 -2.61 10.00 9.19
C ASN A 114 -1.21 10.13 9.79
N PHE A 115 -0.29 9.19 9.53
CA PHE A 115 1.13 9.36 9.84
C PHE A 115 1.73 10.54 9.05
N MET A 116 1.54 10.58 7.73
CA MET A 116 2.00 11.71 6.87
C MET A 116 1.41 13.06 7.30
N ARG A 117 0.14 13.10 7.72
CA ARG A 117 -0.53 14.29 8.29
C ARG A 117 0.09 14.70 9.63
N GLY A 118 0.38 13.73 10.49
CA GLY A 118 0.97 13.95 11.81
C GLY A 118 2.37 14.58 11.75
N LEU A 119 3.14 14.30 10.70
CA LEU A 119 4.44 14.95 10.43
C LEU A 119 4.35 16.48 10.21
N ASN A 120 3.18 16.99 9.80
CA ASN A 120 2.89 18.43 9.74
C ASN A 120 1.99 18.90 10.90
N GLY A 121 1.85 18.09 11.96
CA GLY A 121 1.05 18.40 13.14
C GLY A 121 -0.47 18.38 12.94
N LEU A 122 -0.97 17.88 11.82
CA LEU A 122 -2.38 17.91 11.46
C LEU A 122 -3.20 16.83 12.18
N ASN A 123 -4.47 17.13 12.49
CA ASN A 123 -5.44 16.16 13.01
C ASN A 123 -5.62 14.95 12.07
N ALA A 124 -5.89 13.79 12.68
CA ALA A 124 -6.19 12.56 11.95
C ALA A 124 -7.55 12.64 11.25
N VAL A 125 -7.64 12.10 10.04
CA VAL A 125 -8.90 11.89 9.32
C VAL A 125 -9.46 10.53 9.69
N THR A 126 -10.77 10.44 9.88
CA THR A 126 -11.48 9.18 10.19
C THR A 126 -12.21 8.65 8.95
N LEU A 127 -12.36 7.33 8.84
CA LEU A 127 -13.26 6.74 7.85
C LEU A 127 -14.72 7.04 8.24
N ASP A 128 -15.50 7.47 7.25
CA ASP A 128 -16.96 7.57 7.31
C ASP A 128 -17.57 6.26 7.85
N GLN A 129 -18.49 6.40 8.80
CA GLN A 129 -19.21 5.30 9.45
C GLN A 129 -20.72 5.34 9.19
N THR A 130 -21.21 6.32 8.43
CA THR A 130 -22.65 6.53 8.14
C THR A 130 -23.03 6.17 6.70
N ASP A 131 -22.10 5.60 5.93
CA ASP A 131 -22.23 5.26 4.50
C ASP A 131 -22.76 6.43 3.64
N SER A 132 -22.44 7.66 4.04
CA SER A 132 -22.86 8.89 3.34
C SER A 132 -21.87 9.30 2.24
N ILE A 133 -20.60 8.91 2.38
CA ILE A 133 -19.54 9.10 1.39
C ILE A 133 -19.23 7.80 0.64
N SER A 134 -19.25 6.65 1.34
CA SER A 134 -18.77 5.36 0.82
C SER A 134 -19.38 4.89 -0.52
N PRO A 135 -20.68 5.13 -0.84
CA PRO A 135 -21.24 4.70 -2.12
C PRO A 135 -20.68 5.53 -3.30
N TYR A 136 -20.27 6.77 -3.05
CA TYR A 136 -19.80 7.70 -4.08
C TYR A 136 -18.34 7.43 -4.44
N THR A 137 -17.47 7.28 -3.45
CA THR A 137 -16.06 6.91 -3.66
C THR A 137 -15.96 5.54 -4.32
N GLN A 138 -16.78 4.57 -3.89
CA GLN A 138 -16.83 3.25 -4.51
C GLN A 138 -17.33 3.30 -5.96
N ALA A 139 -18.36 4.10 -6.27
CA ALA A 139 -18.81 4.32 -7.65
C ALA A 139 -17.76 5.04 -8.52
N ALA A 140 -16.96 5.94 -7.96
CA ALA A 140 -15.86 6.62 -8.65
C ALA A 140 -14.68 5.68 -8.99
N ALA A 141 -14.34 4.77 -8.07
CA ALA A 141 -13.38 3.72 -8.35
C ALA A 141 -13.90 2.75 -9.44
N MET A 142 -15.16 2.31 -9.33
CA MET A 142 -15.80 1.42 -10.32
C MET A 142 -15.89 2.04 -11.72
N VAL A 143 -16.31 3.30 -11.85
CA VAL A 143 -16.40 3.95 -13.18
C VAL A 143 -15.02 4.09 -13.82
N SER A 144 -13.98 4.35 -13.02
CA SER A 144 -12.61 4.44 -13.53
C SER A 144 -12.11 3.07 -14.01
N ALA A 145 -12.34 2.02 -13.20
CA ALA A 145 -12.02 0.63 -13.54
C ALA A 145 -12.74 0.13 -14.78
N ARG A 146 -14.03 0.47 -14.93
CA ARG A 146 -14.84 0.15 -16.10
C ARG A 146 -14.26 0.69 -17.40
N ASN A 147 -13.73 1.91 -17.37
CA ASN A 147 -13.26 2.61 -18.57
C ASN A 147 -11.74 2.51 -18.78
N GLY A 148 -11.02 1.83 -17.88
CA GLY A 148 -9.57 1.69 -17.94
C GLY A 148 -8.82 3.02 -17.80
N LYS A 149 -9.44 4.03 -17.17
CA LYS A 149 -8.98 5.43 -17.21
C LYS A 149 -9.50 6.22 -15.99
N LEU A 150 -8.69 7.14 -15.48
CA LEU A 150 -9.09 8.12 -14.47
C LEU A 150 -9.71 9.38 -15.11
N SER A 151 -10.78 9.92 -14.52
CA SER A 151 -11.31 11.26 -14.84
C SER A 151 -12.14 11.81 -13.68
N HIS A 152 -11.98 13.11 -13.38
CA HIS A 152 -12.89 13.85 -12.48
C HIS A 152 -14.22 14.25 -13.15
N TYR A 153 -14.36 14.06 -14.47
CA TYR A 153 -15.53 14.43 -15.26
C TYR A 153 -16.05 13.26 -16.13
N PRO A 154 -16.25 12.05 -15.58
CA PRO A 154 -16.46 10.84 -16.37
C PRO A 154 -17.66 10.92 -17.32
N ALA A 155 -18.77 11.56 -16.91
CA ALA A 155 -19.93 11.74 -17.77
C ALA A 155 -19.70 12.70 -18.96
N VAL A 156 -18.82 13.70 -18.81
CA VAL A 156 -18.46 14.63 -19.90
C VAL A 156 -17.56 13.93 -20.92
N GLU A 157 -16.69 13.04 -20.45
CA GLU A 157 -15.83 12.20 -21.27
C GLU A 157 -16.53 10.94 -21.83
N GLY A 158 -17.83 10.77 -21.58
CA GLY A 158 -18.63 9.67 -22.12
C GLY A 158 -18.34 8.29 -21.49
N PHE A 159 -17.82 8.24 -20.27
CA PHE A 159 -17.49 7.00 -19.58
C PHE A 159 -18.74 6.13 -19.36
N ALA A 160 -18.64 4.83 -19.67
CA ALA A 160 -19.65 3.85 -19.31
C ALA A 160 -19.78 3.79 -17.78
N CYS A 161 -21.00 3.60 -17.26
CA CYS A 161 -21.31 3.60 -15.82
C CYS A 161 -21.07 4.94 -15.08
N ALA A 162 -21.01 6.08 -15.78
CA ALA A 162 -20.94 7.41 -15.18
C ALA A 162 -22.28 7.87 -14.57
N THR A 163 -22.74 7.15 -13.54
CA THR A 163 -23.91 7.50 -12.72
C THR A 163 -23.67 8.79 -11.92
N ASP A 164 -24.74 9.44 -11.43
CA ASP A 164 -24.62 10.62 -10.56
C ASP A 164 -23.73 10.36 -9.33
N ALA A 165 -23.78 9.14 -8.79
CA ALA A 165 -22.93 8.74 -7.68
C ALA A 165 -21.44 8.70 -8.09
N ALA A 166 -21.13 8.10 -9.24
CA ALA A 166 -19.79 8.02 -9.79
C ALA A 166 -19.25 9.41 -10.17
N VAL A 167 -20.06 10.26 -10.81
CA VAL A 167 -19.71 11.64 -11.16
C VAL A 167 -19.44 12.50 -9.92
N ARG A 168 -20.28 12.39 -8.87
CA ARG A 168 -20.05 13.09 -7.61
C ARG A 168 -18.76 12.61 -6.94
N GLY A 169 -18.60 11.30 -6.75
CA GLY A 169 -17.41 10.72 -6.13
C GLY A 169 -16.13 11.12 -6.86
N ALA A 170 -16.12 11.06 -8.19
CA ALA A 170 -14.97 11.44 -9.01
C ALA A 170 -14.58 12.91 -8.85
N ARG A 171 -15.54 13.83 -8.64
CA ARG A 171 -15.29 15.27 -8.42
C ARG A 171 -14.85 15.65 -7.00
N HIS A 172 -15.06 14.77 -6.03
CA HIS A 172 -14.76 15.01 -4.61
C HIS A 172 -13.53 14.23 -4.10
N SER A 173 -13.03 13.31 -4.93
CA SER A 173 -11.93 12.43 -4.58
C SER A 173 -10.65 12.79 -5.32
N ASN A 174 -9.50 12.54 -4.70
CA ASN A 174 -8.30 12.24 -5.48
C ASN A 174 -8.52 10.87 -6.13
N LEU A 175 -8.04 10.69 -7.36
CA LEU A 175 -8.23 9.46 -8.13
C LEU A 175 -6.88 8.85 -8.51
N ALA A 176 -6.72 7.54 -8.28
CA ALA A 176 -5.48 6.81 -8.55
C ALA A 176 -5.73 5.47 -9.23
N GLN A 177 -4.74 5.02 -10.01
CA GLN A 177 -4.68 3.73 -10.67
C GLN A 177 -3.31 3.12 -10.38
N SER A 178 -3.28 1.87 -9.93
CA SER A 178 -2.07 1.06 -9.86
C SER A 178 -2.15 -0.15 -10.78
N ILE A 179 -0.99 -0.71 -11.10
CA ILE A 179 -0.92 -2.07 -11.65
C ILE A 179 -1.23 -3.09 -10.55
N SER A 180 -2.21 -3.96 -10.78
CA SER A 180 -2.64 -5.03 -9.86
C SER A 180 -3.13 -4.54 -8.48
N GLN A 181 -3.09 -5.42 -7.46
CA GLN A 181 -3.52 -5.11 -6.10
C GLN A 181 -2.63 -4.02 -5.49
N THR A 182 -3.19 -2.82 -5.32
CA THR A 182 -2.51 -1.67 -4.72
C THR A 182 -2.17 -1.99 -3.27
N SER A 183 -0.92 -1.86 -2.83
CA SER A 183 -0.63 -1.78 -1.40
C SER A 183 -1.02 -0.41 -0.84
N ALA A 184 -1.11 -0.27 0.50
CA ALA A 184 -1.35 1.02 1.11
C ALA A 184 -0.28 2.06 0.74
N GLU A 185 0.99 1.63 0.65
CA GLU A 185 2.12 2.42 0.11
C GLU A 185 1.83 2.93 -1.29
N THR A 186 1.59 2.01 -2.24
CA THR A 186 1.43 2.37 -3.65
C THR A 186 0.24 3.31 -3.85
N ALA A 187 -0.86 3.12 -3.09
CA ALA A 187 -2.01 4.01 -3.13
C ALA A 187 -1.63 5.43 -2.69
N LEU A 188 -0.92 5.57 -1.56
CA LEU A 188 -0.49 6.87 -1.04
C LEU A 188 0.56 7.55 -1.95
N TRP A 189 1.48 6.78 -2.53
CA TRP A 189 2.45 7.25 -3.53
C TRP A 189 1.76 7.89 -4.74
N TYR A 190 0.73 7.22 -5.30
CA TYR A 190 -0.13 7.73 -6.38
C TYR A 190 -1.03 8.92 -6.01
N TYR A 191 -1.04 9.37 -4.76
CA TYR A 191 -1.72 10.59 -4.33
C TYR A 191 -0.77 11.69 -3.83
N MET A 192 0.40 11.33 -3.31
CA MET A 192 1.28 12.28 -2.62
C MET A 192 2.36 12.87 -3.52
N ASP A 193 2.82 12.16 -4.57
CA ASP A 193 3.95 12.63 -5.39
C ASP A 193 4.11 12.02 -6.79
N TYR A 194 3.31 11.03 -7.21
CA TYR A 194 3.49 10.44 -8.54
C TYR A 194 3.43 11.53 -9.64
N SER A 195 4.28 11.40 -10.65
CA SER A 195 4.31 12.31 -11.78
C SER A 195 4.59 11.56 -13.08
N SER A 196 4.21 12.18 -14.18
CA SER A 196 4.56 11.75 -15.52
C SER A 196 5.24 12.92 -16.23
N ALA A 197 6.41 12.69 -16.82
CA ALA A 197 7.08 13.72 -17.62
C ALA A 197 6.29 14.07 -18.89
N ASP A 198 5.49 13.12 -19.40
CA ASP A 198 4.56 13.31 -20.51
C ASP A 198 3.28 14.08 -20.10
N ASN A 199 3.01 14.22 -18.80
CA ASN A 199 1.91 15.04 -18.28
C ASN A 199 2.38 15.97 -17.14
N PRO A 200 3.20 17.01 -17.46
CA PRO A 200 3.72 17.96 -16.48
C PRO A 200 2.63 18.84 -15.84
N VAL A 201 1.39 18.76 -16.33
CA VAL A 201 0.22 19.42 -15.75
C VAL A 201 -0.26 18.69 -14.49
N ASN A 202 0.05 17.40 -14.35
CA ASN A 202 -0.26 16.57 -13.20
C ASN A 202 0.98 16.25 -12.36
N ASP A 203 1.67 17.29 -11.87
CA ASP A 203 2.70 17.19 -10.81
C ASP A 203 2.12 16.79 -9.43
N GLN A 204 0.85 16.33 -9.38
CA GLN A 204 0.07 15.83 -8.23
C GLN A 204 0.03 16.65 -6.94
N LEU A 205 0.65 17.82 -6.92
CA LEU A 205 0.61 18.73 -5.79
C LEU A 205 -0.83 19.04 -5.33
N GLY A 206 -1.80 19.03 -6.25
CA GLY A 206 -3.22 19.19 -5.91
C GLY A 206 -3.76 18.05 -5.03
N HIS A 207 -3.39 16.80 -5.32
CA HIS A 207 -3.78 15.65 -4.52
C HIS A 207 -3.16 15.73 -3.10
N ARG A 208 -1.84 15.98 -3.01
CA ARG A 208 -1.12 16.21 -1.74
C ARG A 208 -1.77 17.29 -0.90
N LEU A 209 -2.05 18.45 -1.51
CA LEU A 209 -2.61 19.61 -0.80
C LEU A 209 -4.03 19.35 -0.27
N PHE A 210 -4.89 18.64 -1.00
CA PHE A 210 -6.17 18.20 -0.45
C PHE A 210 -5.98 17.19 0.69
N MET A 211 -5.00 16.29 0.58
CA MET A 211 -4.67 15.33 1.65
C MET A 211 -4.02 15.98 2.89
N GLN A 212 -3.52 17.20 2.75
CA GLN A 212 -2.97 18.03 3.83
C GLN A 212 -3.92 19.17 4.25
N ASP A 213 -5.19 19.18 3.84
CA ASP A 213 -6.20 20.12 4.38
C ASP A 213 -6.29 19.93 5.91
N PRO A 214 -5.94 20.94 6.73
CA PRO A 214 -5.94 20.79 8.18
C PRO A 214 -7.33 20.56 8.77
N GLN A 215 -8.38 21.08 8.13
CA GLN A 215 -9.76 20.97 8.63
C GLN A 215 -10.44 19.65 8.23
N LEU A 216 -9.89 18.88 7.29
CA LEU A 216 -10.47 17.59 6.86
C LEU A 216 -10.48 16.58 8.02
N SER A 217 -11.68 16.13 8.43
CA SER A 217 -11.89 15.23 9.57
C SER A 217 -12.50 13.87 9.21
N VAL A 218 -13.23 13.78 8.08
CA VAL A 218 -13.88 12.56 7.60
C VAL A 218 -13.54 12.27 6.13
N THR A 219 -13.20 11.02 5.81
CA THR A 219 -12.88 10.53 4.47
C THR A 219 -13.62 9.22 4.15
N SER A 220 -13.56 8.79 2.90
CA SER A 220 -13.88 7.41 2.51
C SER A 220 -13.00 7.02 1.32
N ILE A 221 -12.76 5.71 1.15
CA ILE A 221 -11.96 5.16 0.06
C ILE A 221 -12.79 4.12 -0.67
N GLY A 222 -12.96 4.32 -1.98
CA GLY A 222 -13.49 3.32 -2.91
C GLY A 222 -12.36 2.59 -3.63
N ALA A 223 -12.61 1.35 -4.03
CA ALA A 223 -11.65 0.51 -4.74
C ALA A 223 -12.32 -0.42 -5.76
N ALA A 224 -11.74 -0.56 -6.94
CA ALA A 224 -12.16 -1.53 -7.95
C ALA A 224 -10.99 -1.87 -8.88
N ALA A 225 -10.57 -3.14 -8.95
CA ALA A 225 -9.60 -3.66 -9.94
C ALA A 225 -8.31 -2.82 -10.14
N GLY A 226 -7.71 -2.30 -9.05
CA GLY A 226 -6.50 -1.46 -9.08
C GLY A 226 -6.76 0.05 -9.20
N TYR A 227 -8.01 0.47 -9.32
CA TYR A 227 -8.43 1.87 -9.27
C TYR A 227 -8.94 2.20 -7.87
N THR A 228 -8.58 3.38 -7.37
CA THR A 228 -9.07 3.88 -6.08
C THR A 228 -9.52 5.33 -6.17
N ALA A 229 -10.41 5.71 -5.26
CA ALA A 229 -10.90 7.08 -5.11
C ALA A 229 -11.00 7.42 -3.62
N ILE A 230 -10.23 8.39 -3.15
CA ILE A 230 -10.21 8.85 -1.75
C ILE A 230 -10.88 10.23 -1.63
N SER A 231 -11.97 10.31 -0.85
CA SER A 231 -12.67 11.58 -0.62
C SER A 231 -11.82 12.51 0.25
N VAL A 232 -11.52 13.70 -0.28
CA VAL A 232 -10.61 14.68 0.35
C VAL A 232 -11.17 16.11 0.30
N ARG A 233 -12.35 16.31 -0.30
CA ARG A 233 -12.86 17.64 -0.63
C ARG A 233 -13.91 18.11 0.37
N THR A 234 -13.50 18.99 1.27
CA THR A 234 -14.28 19.48 2.42
C THR A 234 -15.35 20.55 2.11
N GLY A 235 -15.50 20.97 0.85
CA GLY A 235 -16.29 22.17 0.48
C GLY A 235 -17.61 21.93 -0.27
N GLU A 236 -17.99 20.67 -0.52
CA GLU A 236 -19.22 20.30 -1.25
C GLU A 236 -19.91 19.14 -0.51
N SER A 237 -21.23 19.18 -0.34
CA SER A 237 -21.98 18.19 0.46
C SER A 237 -22.24 16.88 -0.28
N TYR A 238 -22.29 15.78 0.48
CA TYR A 238 -22.88 14.51 0.03
C TYR A 238 -24.34 14.40 0.51
N PRO A 239 -25.21 13.64 -0.18
CA PRO A 239 -26.52 13.28 0.35
C PRO A 239 -26.39 12.57 1.71
N GLY A 240 -27.00 13.15 2.75
CA GLY A 240 -26.88 12.67 4.13
C GLY A 240 -25.72 13.27 4.94
N MET A 241 -24.77 13.99 4.31
CA MET A 241 -23.62 14.60 4.99
C MET A 241 -23.31 16.01 4.45
N PRO A 242 -23.65 17.07 5.21
CA PRO A 242 -23.28 18.45 4.89
C PRO A 242 -21.76 18.64 4.78
N ALA A 243 -21.30 19.58 3.95
CA ALA A 243 -19.89 19.91 3.78
C ALA A 243 -19.16 20.17 5.11
N ASP A 244 -19.76 20.98 5.99
CA ASP A 244 -19.19 21.32 7.31
C ASP A 244 -19.07 20.10 8.24
N SER A 245 -19.85 19.03 8.02
CA SER A 245 -19.74 17.78 8.79
C SER A 245 -18.54 16.91 8.39
N MET A 246 -17.85 17.24 7.28
CA MET A 246 -16.56 16.66 6.90
C MET A 246 -15.37 17.51 7.38
N ARG A 247 -15.66 18.60 8.10
CA ARG A 247 -14.68 19.52 8.68
C ARG A 247 -14.62 19.40 10.19
N ASP A 248 -13.46 19.66 10.74
CA ASP A 248 -13.26 20.05 12.13
C ASP A 248 -12.70 21.48 12.13
N HIS A 249 -13.56 22.45 12.41
CA HIS A 249 -13.16 23.86 12.52
C HIS A 249 -12.40 24.18 13.82
N SER A 250 -12.32 23.24 14.76
CA SER A 250 -11.47 23.32 15.95
C SER A 250 -10.10 22.65 15.75
N ALA A 251 -9.88 21.97 14.63
CA ALA A 251 -8.60 21.39 14.28
C ALA A 251 -7.50 22.46 14.18
N PRO A 252 -6.31 22.22 14.74
CA PRO A 252 -5.18 23.14 14.59
C PRO A 252 -4.81 23.37 13.12
N THR A 253 -4.73 24.65 12.73
CA THR A 253 -4.24 25.07 11.41
C THR A 253 -2.83 25.67 11.57
N PRO A 254 -1.74 24.96 11.21
CA PRO A 254 -0.39 25.53 11.29
C PRO A 254 -0.22 26.77 10.41
N GLU A 255 0.61 27.74 10.79
CA GLU A 255 0.91 28.90 9.94
C GLU A 255 1.50 28.46 8.58
N TRP A 256 2.32 27.40 8.57
CA TRP A 256 2.93 26.84 7.37
C TRP A 256 3.13 25.33 7.49
N MET A 257 3.26 24.67 6.34
CA MET A 257 3.48 23.23 6.19
C MET A 257 4.57 22.98 5.14
N SER A 258 5.17 21.80 5.20
CA SER A 258 6.21 21.39 4.25
C SER A 258 6.11 19.90 3.86
N TRP A 259 6.57 19.59 2.65
CA TRP A 259 6.81 18.22 2.21
C TRP A 259 8.15 18.15 1.47
N PRO A 260 9.11 17.31 1.89
CA PRO A 260 9.22 16.68 3.20
C PRO A 260 8.95 17.64 4.37
N SER A 261 8.42 17.11 5.49
CA SER A 261 8.16 17.94 6.67
C SER A 261 9.45 18.42 7.31
N ALA A 262 9.41 19.58 7.95
CA ALA A 262 10.50 20.05 8.80
C ALA A 262 10.80 19.07 9.95
N GLY A 263 12.08 18.95 10.32
CA GLY A 263 12.58 17.98 11.29
C GLY A 263 13.02 16.66 10.65
N PHE A 264 12.95 15.58 11.42
CA PHE A 264 13.27 14.22 10.96
C PHE A 264 12.20 13.72 9.99
N PHE A 265 12.64 13.23 8.83
CA PHE A 265 11.76 12.70 7.78
C PHE A 265 12.23 11.32 7.29
N PRO A 266 11.36 10.31 7.26
CA PRO A 266 11.67 8.98 6.70
C PRO A 266 12.06 9.03 5.22
N LYS A 267 13.23 8.47 4.85
CA LYS A 267 13.64 8.39 3.42
C LYS A 267 12.66 7.60 2.55
N GLN A 268 11.91 6.66 3.11
CA GLN A 268 10.89 5.83 2.43
C GLN A 268 9.66 6.66 2.02
N LEU A 269 9.51 7.88 2.54
CA LEU A 269 8.52 8.85 2.08
C LEU A 269 9.06 9.81 1.02
N LEU A 270 10.31 9.66 0.59
CA LEU A 270 10.76 10.24 -0.67
C LEU A 270 10.24 9.37 -1.81
N THR A 271 9.68 10.04 -2.79
CA THR A 271 8.77 9.40 -3.75
C THR A 271 9.32 9.42 -5.18
N SER A 272 10.51 10.00 -5.37
CA SER A 272 11.33 10.03 -6.57
C SER A 272 11.88 8.63 -6.88
N VAL A 273 11.28 7.93 -7.85
CA VAL A 273 11.63 6.52 -8.17
C VAL A 273 12.76 6.36 -9.19
N GLY A 274 13.58 7.40 -9.39
CA GLY A 274 14.71 7.35 -10.32
C GLY A 274 14.27 7.48 -11.78
N ILE A 275 13.98 6.35 -12.44
CA ILE A 275 13.59 6.28 -13.86
C ILE A 275 12.22 5.62 -13.99
N THR A 276 11.27 6.35 -14.56
CA THR A 276 9.93 5.86 -14.93
C THR A 276 9.87 5.46 -16.40
N SER A 277 8.76 4.87 -16.85
CA SER A 277 8.46 4.66 -18.29
C SER A 277 8.51 5.96 -19.11
N ASP A 278 8.26 7.08 -18.46
CA ASP A 278 8.06 8.39 -19.08
C ASP A 278 9.36 9.23 -19.00
N GLY A 279 10.42 8.70 -18.39
CA GLY A 279 11.72 9.37 -18.22
C GLY A 279 12.20 9.44 -16.76
N PRO A 280 13.32 10.13 -16.51
CA PRO A 280 13.82 10.33 -15.15
C PRO A 280 12.86 11.20 -14.34
N ASP A 281 12.54 10.74 -13.14
CA ASP A 281 11.76 11.50 -12.16
C ASP A 281 12.62 12.61 -11.51
N THR A 282 12.00 13.48 -10.73
CA THR A 282 12.64 14.58 -9.98
C THR A 282 12.05 14.72 -8.59
N GLU A 283 12.83 15.19 -7.61
CA GLU A 283 12.31 15.61 -6.30
C GLU A 283 11.25 16.71 -6.46
N ARG A 284 10.20 16.67 -5.62
CA ARG A 284 9.09 17.65 -5.60
C ARG A 284 8.80 18.13 -4.19
N TRP A 285 9.69 18.96 -3.68
CA TRP A 285 9.52 19.53 -2.34
C TRP A 285 8.55 20.71 -2.40
N SER A 286 7.69 20.86 -1.40
CA SER A 286 6.69 21.94 -1.34
C SER A 286 6.69 22.64 0.00
N PHE A 287 6.50 23.96 -0.04
CA PHE A 287 6.24 24.80 1.12
C PHE A 287 4.88 25.48 0.96
N SER A 288 4.04 25.40 1.99
CA SER A 288 2.69 25.93 2.01
C SER A 288 2.52 26.90 3.18
N VAL A 289 1.92 28.06 2.98
CA VAL A 289 1.72 29.07 4.04
C VAL A 289 0.29 29.60 4.05
N GLN A 290 -0.31 29.67 5.24
CA GLN A 290 -1.69 30.09 5.45
C GLN A 290 -1.82 31.60 5.24
N ASN A 291 -2.84 32.03 4.47
CA ASN A 291 -3.14 33.44 4.17
C ASN A 291 -2.00 34.25 3.50
N GLY A 292 -0.91 33.61 3.10
CA GLY A 292 0.24 34.26 2.48
C GLY A 292 0.20 34.29 0.94
N ASP A 293 1.01 35.17 0.36
CA ASP A 293 1.25 35.27 -1.08
C ASP A 293 2.69 34.83 -1.40
N LEU A 294 2.80 33.77 -2.22
CA LEU A 294 4.05 33.18 -2.72
C LEU A 294 4.27 33.45 -4.23
N SER A 295 3.44 34.28 -4.88
CA SER A 295 3.51 34.57 -6.32
C SER A 295 4.85 35.15 -6.78
N ALA A 296 5.59 35.80 -5.86
CA ALA A 296 6.92 36.38 -6.09
C ALA A 296 8.02 35.75 -5.21
N ALA A 297 7.72 34.72 -4.43
CA ALA A 297 8.67 34.14 -3.48
C ALA A 297 9.81 33.37 -4.19
N THR A 298 10.95 33.26 -3.52
CA THR A 298 12.11 32.46 -3.94
C THR A 298 12.39 31.36 -2.92
N ALA A 299 13.00 30.28 -3.38
CA ALA A 299 13.40 29.17 -2.53
C ALA A 299 14.85 28.78 -2.79
N HIS A 300 15.56 28.44 -1.72
CA HIS A 300 16.93 27.97 -1.72
C HIS A 300 17.01 26.70 -0.87
N ILE A 301 17.72 25.68 -1.36
CA ILE A 301 17.99 24.45 -0.62
C ILE A 301 19.51 24.26 -0.57
N THR A 302 20.06 24.13 0.63
CA THR A 302 21.46 23.79 0.88
C THR A 302 21.54 22.34 1.34
N GLY A 303 22.27 21.52 0.61
CA GLY A 303 22.45 20.09 0.89
C GLY A 303 23.40 19.80 2.05
N PRO A 304 23.58 18.50 2.40
CA PRO A 304 24.26 18.07 3.62
C PRO A 304 25.73 18.47 3.75
N ASN A 305 26.41 18.79 2.64
CA ASN A 305 27.82 19.19 2.63
C ASN A 305 28.00 20.71 2.44
N GLY A 306 26.91 21.48 2.51
CA GLY A 306 26.90 22.93 2.31
C GLY A 306 26.75 23.37 0.84
N GLU A 307 26.54 22.43 -0.09
CA GLU A 307 26.30 22.71 -1.50
C GLU A 307 24.90 23.32 -1.75
N ASN A 308 24.80 24.30 -2.64
CA ASN A 308 23.49 24.81 -3.07
C ASN A 308 22.88 23.87 -4.12
N VAL A 309 21.71 23.31 -3.82
CA VAL A 309 20.97 22.42 -4.72
C VAL A 309 20.36 23.23 -5.88
N PRO A 310 20.67 22.92 -7.15
CA PRO A 310 20.03 23.56 -8.30
C PRO A 310 18.56 23.14 -8.39
N LEU A 311 17.64 24.10 -8.29
CA LEU A 311 16.20 23.82 -8.23
C LEU A 311 15.39 24.79 -9.11
N THR A 312 14.29 24.28 -9.65
CA THR A 312 13.26 25.05 -10.36
C THR A 312 12.13 25.38 -9.39
N VAL A 313 11.88 26.67 -9.16
CA VAL A 313 10.76 27.16 -8.36
C VAL A 313 9.55 27.41 -9.25
N ILE A 314 8.44 26.72 -8.98
CA ILE A 314 7.13 26.94 -9.59
C ILE A 314 6.23 27.64 -8.58
N ARG A 315 5.63 28.77 -8.99
CA ARG A 315 4.85 29.69 -8.14
C ARG A 315 3.35 29.66 -8.46
N PRO A 316 2.49 30.01 -7.49
CA PRO A 316 1.06 30.10 -7.73
C PRO A 316 0.76 31.25 -8.70
N GLY A 317 -0.07 30.98 -9.71
CA GLY A 317 -0.41 31.96 -10.76
C GLY A 317 0.69 32.24 -11.78
N GLN A 318 1.78 31.47 -11.81
CA GLN A 318 2.85 31.62 -12.79
C GLN A 318 2.35 31.33 -14.22
N SER A 319 2.71 32.18 -15.18
CA SER A 319 2.33 32.00 -16.60
C SER A 319 2.80 30.65 -17.15
N GLY A 320 1.91 29.94 -17.84
CA GLY A 320 2.14 28.59 -18.36
C GLY A 320 1.82 27.46 -17.37
N ILE A 321 1.53 27.77 -16.10
CA ILE A 321 1.16 26.77 -15.06
C ILE A 321 -0.36 26.77 -14.89
N ALA A 322 -1.01 25.69 -15.31
CA ALA A 322 -2.48 25.69 -15.49
C ALA A 322 -3.31 25.32 -14.24
N PHE A 323 -2.76 24.57 -13.26
CA PHE A 323 -3.56 24.02 -12.16
C PHE A 323 -2.92 24.09 -10.76
N THR A 324 -1.61 23.84 -10.63
CA THR A 324 -0.90 23.83 -9.35
C THR A 324 0.56 24.28 -9.49
N PRO A 325 1.15 24.94 -8.48
CA PRO A 325 0.54 25.31 -7.20
C PRO A 325 -0.58 26.36 -7.31
N ARG A 326 -1.50 26.33 -6.36
CA ARG A 326 -2.62 27.26 -6.18
C ARG A 326 -2.98 27.34 -4.70
N VAL A 327 -3.91 28.23 -4.33
CA VAL A 327 -4.45 28.26 -2.96
C VAL A 327 -5.41 27.09 -2.74
N ILE A 328 -5.21 26.32 -1.66
CA ILE A 328 -6.10 25.25 -1.18
C ILE A 328 -6.17 25.35 0.35
N ALA A 329 -7.38 25.29 0.92
CA ALA A 329 -7.63 25.45 2.37
C ALA A 329 -6.95 26.71 2.97
N ASP A 330 -6.97 27.81 2.23
CA ASP A 330 -6.30 29.08 2.55
C ASP A 330 -4.76 29.05 2.60
N TYR A 331 -4.13 27.92 2.24
CA TYR A 331 -2.68 27.82 2.04
C TYR A 331 -2.27 28.13 0.61
N SER A 332 -1.38 29.11 0.45
CA SER A 332 -0.65 29.34 -0.79
C SER A 332 0.59 28.45 -0.81
N THR A 333 0.88 27.79 -1.93
CA THR A 333 1.97 26.80 -2.03
C THR A 333 3.03 27.20 -3.05
N LEU A 334 4.28 26.86 -2.78
CA LEU A 334 5.42 26.94 -3.69
C LEU A 334 5.97 25.53 -3.90
N LEU A 335 6.29 25.17 -5.15
CA LEU A 335 6.85 23.87 -5.53
C LEU A 335 8.31 24.03 -5.97
N MET A 336 9.19 23.18 -5.44
CA MET A 336 10.62 23.14 -5.67
C MET A 336 10.95 21.81 -6.36
N LYS A 337 11.35 21.86 -7.64
CA LYS A 337 11.73 20.67 -8.42
C LYS A 337 13.24 20.61 -8.62
N PHE A 338 13.88 19.50 -8.31
CA PHE A 338 15.33 19.32 -8.46
C PHE A 338 15.70 17.85 -8.72
N PRO A 339 16.94 17.53 -9.15
CA PRO A 339 17.35 16.16 -9.42
C PRO A 339 17.19 15.23 -8.20
N ASN A 340 16.91 13.95 -8.45
CA ASN A 340 16.73 12.93 -7.42
C ASN A 340 17.90 12.86 -6.44
N ILE A 341 17.61 12.59 -5.17
CA ILE A 341 18.63 12.42 -4.14
C ILE A 341 19.31 11.05 -4.33
N GLU A 342 20.38 11.01 -5.13
CA GLU A 342 21.11 9.78 -5.48
C GLU A 342 21.67 9.03 -4.25
N ARG A 343 22.08 9.77 -3.21
CA ARG A 343 22.61 9.21 -1.97
C ARG A 343 21.61 9.42 -0.83
N LEU A 344 20.89 8.36 -0.49
CA LEU A 344 20.01 8.32 0.68
C LEU A 344 20.79 7.98 1.97
N PRO A 345 20.31 8.38 3.15
CA PRO A 345 20.92 7.98 4.42
C PRO A 345 20.84 6.46 4.62
N VAL A 346 21.92 5.87 5.14
CA VAL A 346 21.99 4.44 5.47
C VAL A 346 22.32 4.25 6.94
N GLY A 347 21.63 3.34 7.60
CA GLY A 347 21.88 3.07 9.01
C GLY A 347 21.45 4.23 9.91
N GLN A 348 22.31 4.60 10.87
CA GLN A 348 22.06 5.74 11.75
C GLN A 348 22.46 7.12 11.19
N GLU A 349 22.89 7.20 9.92
CA GLU A 349 23.14 8.48 9.26
C GLU A 349 21.87 9.36 9.17
N ASN A 350 22.05 10.67 9.22
CA ASN A 350 21.03 11.66 8.86
C ASN A 350 21.58 12.59 7.77
N LEU A 351 20.82 12.85 6.71
CA LEU A 351 21.17 13.86 5.70
C LEU A 351 20.33 15.12 5.93
N VAL A 352 20.98 16.21 6.35
CA VAL A 352 20.31 17.46 6.71
C VAL A 352 20.35 18.44 5.56
N TYR A 353 19.18 18.78 5.03
CA TYR A 353 18.97 19.84 4.05
C TYR A 353 18.42 21.08 4.74
N ASN A 354 18.97 22.24 4.43
CA ASN A 354 18.47 23.53 4.94
C ASN A 354 17.64 24.17 3.83
N VAL A 355 16.38 24.50 4.12
CA VAL A 355 15.46 25.13 3.17
C VAL A 355 15.18 26.56 3.63
N LYS A 356 15.27 27.50 2.70
CA LYS A 356 14.98 28.92 2.93
C LYS A 356 14.00 29.42 1.87
N ILE A 357 12.89 29.98 2.31
CA ILE A 357 11.86 30.62 1.49
C ILE A 357 11.92 32.12 1.78
N ASP A 358 12.08 32.95 0.75
CA ASP A 358 12.17 34.41 0.85
C ASP A 358 11.08 35.11 0.03
N GLY A 359 10.72 36.32 0.44
CA GLY A 359 9.78 37.17 -0.29
C GLY A 359 8.32 36.80 -0.10
N VAL A 360 8.00 36.08 0.98
CA VAL A 360 6.61 35.80 1.39
C VAL A 360 5.93 37.12 1.79
N LYS A 361 4.65 37.27 1.42
CA LYS A 361 3.82 38.43 1.76
C LYS A 361 2.53 37.99 2.45
N GLY A 362 1.83 38.91 3.10
CA GLY A 362 0.52 38.66 3.71
C GLY A 362 0.56 38.02 5.10
N THR A 363 1.71 37.51 5.53
CA THR A 363 1.92 36.88 6.84
C THR A 363 2.77 37.76 7.77
N GLY A 364 3.02 37.28 9.00
CA GLY A 364 3.88 37.96 9.97
C GLY A 364 5.38 37.87 9.66
N GLN A 365 5.80 37.03 8.70
CA GLN A 365 7.20 36.78 8.38
C GLN A 365 7.42 36.80 6.86
N THR A 366 8.45 37.51 6.38
CA THR A 366 8.78 37.59 4.94
C THR A 366 9.75 36.50 4.47
N THR A 367 10.36 35.80 5.41
CA THR A 367 11.34 34.73 5.20
C THR A 367 11.04 33.59 6.18
N TYR A 368 11.07 32.36 5.70
CA TYR A 368 10.94 31.14 6.50
C TYR A 368 12.18 30.26 6.27
N GLU A 369 12.75 29.73 7.33
CA GLU A 369 13.91 28.83 7.30
C GLU A 369 13.57 27.57 8.10
N TYR A 370 13.88 26.40 7.53
CA TYR A 370 13.65 25.11 8.17
C TYR A 370 14.67 24.06 7.72
N GLN A 371 14.72 22.92 8.41
CA GLN A 371 15.59 21.80 8.07
C GLN A 371 14.77 20.54 7.79
N VAL A 372 15.21 19.75 6.82
CA VAL A 372 14.74 18.38 6.57
C VAL A 372 15.91 17.45 6.88
N ALA A 373 15.79 16.66 7.95
CA ALA A 373 16.75 15.65 8.34
C ALA A 373 16.26 14.28 7.86
N LEU A 374 16.64 13.91 6.63
CA LEU A 374 16.35 12.58 6.10
C LEU A 374 17.08 11.53 6.92
N PHE A 375 16.40 10.44 7.27
CA PHE A 375 17.01 9.31 7.98
C PHE A 375 16.38 7.97 7.56
N ASP A 376 17.01 6.87 8.00
CA ASP A 376 16.44 5.53 7.84
C ASP A 376 15.70 5.06 9.11
N PRO A 377 14.35 5.03 9.12
CA PRO A 377 13.57 4.49 10.23
C PRO A 377 13.59 2.97 10.34
N LEU A 378 14.04 2.23 9.32
CA LEU A 378 14.11 0.76 9.41
C LEU A 378 15.34 0.28 10.19
N THR A 379 16.34 1.15 10.38
CA THR A 379 17.52 0.84 11.19
C THR A 379 17.25 1.07 12.69
N PRO A 380 17.38 0.06 13.56
CA PRO A 380 17.34 0.23 15.02
C PRO A 380 18.29 1.32 15.51
N LEU A 381 17.81 2.19 16.42
CA LEU A 381 18.62 3.30 16.98
C LEU A 381 19.79 2.78 17.82
N GLU A 382 19.53 1.73 18.58
CA GLU A 382 20.52 1.04 19.38
C GLU A 382 21.15 -0.11 18.60
N LYS A 383 22.37 -0.47 19.01
CA LYS A 383 23.06 -1.64 18.47
C LYS A 383 22.30 -2.91 18.82
N THR A 384 21.91 -3.67 17.80
CA THR A 384 21.11 -4.88 17.94
C THR A 384 21.56 -5.94 16.93
N ALA A 385 21.55 -7.20 17.37
CA ALA A 385 21.69 -8.34 16.48
C ALA A 385 20.52 -8.34 15.46
N PRO A 386 20.70 -8.88 14.26
CA PRO A 386 19.67 -8.80 13.23
C PRO A 386 18.36 -9.49 13.63
N THR A 387 17.24 -8.88 13.28
CA THR A 387 15.92 -9.50 13.34
C THR A 387 15.33 -9.54 11.93
N ILE A 388 14.80 -10.70 11.53
CA ILE A 388 14.37 -10.95 10.15
C ILE A 388 12.87 -11.26 10.14
N ALA A 389 12.11 -10.49 9.37
CA ALA A 389 10.70 -10.72 9.11
C ALA A 389 10.46 -10.98 7.62
N LEU A 390 9.52 -11.89 7.30
CA LEU A 390 9.10 -12.16 5.92
C LEU A 390 8.09 -11.10 5.49
N LEU A 391 8.50 -10.21 4.58
CA LEU A 391 7.68 -9.12 4.08
C LEU A 391 6.89 -9.55 2.82
N GLU A 392 7.48 -10.38 1.96
CA GLU A 392 6.85 -10.84 0.73
C GLU A 392 7.17 -12.32 0.49
N GLN A 393 6.13 -13.14 0.30
CA GLN A 393 6.28 -14.55 -0.06
C GLN A 393 6.44 -14.72 -1.58
N PRO A 394 7.35 -15.59 -2.04
CA PRO A 394 7.47 -15.96 -3.45
C PRO A 394 6.26 -16.75 -3.94
N LEU A 395 5.61 -16.25 -5.00
CA LEU A 395 4.46 -16.86 -5.65
C LEU A 395 4.78 -17.23 -7.11
N THR A 396 4.08 -18.24 -7.62
CA THR A 396 4.07 -18.56 -9.05
C THR A 396 2.77 -18.14 -9.71
N GLY A 397 2.84 -17.83 -11.00
CA GLY A 397 1.70 -17.71 -11.89
C GLY A 397 1.64 -18.82 -12.94
N VAL A 398 0.98 -18.50 -14.05
CA VAL A 398 0.72 -19.40 -15.19
C VAL A 398 2.01 -20.07 -15.68
N GLY A 399 1.95 -21.39 -15.84
CA GLY A 399 3.08 -22.19 -16.32
C GLY A 399 4.22 -22.36 -15.30
N TYR A 400 3.94 -22.23 -13.99
CA TYR A 400 4.91 -22.39 -12.89
C TYR A 400 6.06 -21.37 -12.90
N LYS A 401 5.85 -20.18 -13.46
CA LYS A 401 6.83 -19.08 -13.45
C LYS A 401 6.66 -18.22 -12.21
N MET A 402 7.76 -17.74 -11.62
CA MET A 402 7.72 -16.74 -10.56
C MET A 402 7.01 -15.46 -11.04
N ILE A 403 6.19 -14.86 -10.17
CA ILE A 403 5.58 -13.54 -10.41
C ILE A 403 6.12 -12.44 -9.50
N ASN A 404 6.77 -12.80 -8.38
CA ASN A 404 7.31 -11.87 -7.40
C ASN A 404 8.46 -12.52 -6.59
N PRO A 405 9.34 -11.75 -5.92
CA PRO A 405 10.48 -12.26 -5.18
C PRO A 405 10.10 -12.79 -3.78
N ILE A 406 11.06 -13.39 -3.09
CA ILE A 406 11.11 -13.35 -1.63
C ILE A 406 11.62 -11.98 -1.21
N ARG A 407 10.94 -11.31 -0.27
CA ARG A 407 11.44 -10.09 0.37
C ARG A 407 11.47 -10.29 1.87
N MET A 408 12.65 -10.12 2.45
CA MET A 408 12.82 -10.01 3.89
C MET A 408 12.87 -8.53 4.28
N GLN A 409 12.43 -8.24 5.49
CA GLN A 409 12.75 -7.00 6.19
C GLN A 409 13.77 -7.38 7.27
N VAL A 410 14.93 -6.72 7.30
CA VAL A 410 15.95 -6.96 8.32
C VAL A 410 16.19 -5.70 9.14
N ALA A 411 15.79 -5.73 10.41
CA ALA A 411 16.11 -4.66 11.35
C ALA A 411 17.38 -5.05 12.13
N ALA A 412 18.48 -4.32 11.86
CA ALA A 412 19.79 -4.52 12.48
C ALA A 412 20.58 -3.20 12.55
N TRP A 413 21.35 -2.99 13.62
CA TRP A 413 22.38 -1.95 13.65
C TRP A 413 23.64 -2.44 14.39
N PRO A 414 24.85 -2.38 13.79
CA PRO A 414 25.16 -1.97 12.42
C PRO A 414 24.45 -2.79 11.34
N VAL A 415 24.34 -2.23 10.13
CA VAL A 415 23.69 -2.87 8.98
C VAL A 415 24.29 -4.26 8.76
N ALA A 416 23.42 -5.24 8.55
CA ALA A 416 23.81 -6.64 8.39
C ALA A 416 24.32 -6.93 6.96
N LYS A 417 25.12 -7.98 6.84
CA LYS A 417 25.41 -8.65 5.57
C LYS A 417 24.43 -9.79 5.37
N TYR A 418 24.09 -10.06 4.11
CA TYR A 418 23.08 -11.05 3.73
C TYR A 418 23.69 -12.22 2.99
N GLN A 419 23.20 -13.42 3.27
CA GLN A 419 23.49 -14.63 2.50
C GLN A 419 22.21 -15.47 2.45
N TRP A 420 21.62 -15.58 1.26
CA TRP A 420 20.54 -16.53 1.03
C TRP A 420 21.08 -17.96 0.95
N GLN A 421 20.34 -18.88 1.54
CA GLN A 421 20.63 -20.31 1.49
C GLN A 421 19.41 -21.06 0.97
N GLU A 422 19.64 -22.15 0.25
CA GLU A 422 18.61 -23.13 -0.08
C GLU A 422 18.90 -24.49 0.55
N ARG A 423 17.86 -25.30 0.73
CA ARG A 423 18.00 -26.74 0.96
C ARG A 423 16.99 -27.50 0.12
N ILE A 424 17.34 -28.72 -0.26
CA ILE A 424 16.50 -29.61 -1.05
C ILE A 424 16.26 -30.91 -0.27
N ASN A 425 15.01 -31.39 -0.24
CA ASN A 425 14.55 -32.61 0.47
C ASN A 425 14.92 -32.62 1.97
N SER A 426 14.83 -31.46 2.64
CA SER A 426 15.26 -31.29 4.05
C SER A 426 16.74 -31.63 4.31
N GLY A 427 17.57 -31.58 3.25
CA GLY A 427 19.02 -31.74 3.34
C GLY A 427 19.74 -30.56 4.02
N PRO A 428 21.08 -30.51 3.96
CA PRO A 428 21.84 -29.38 4.48
C PRO A 428 21.48 -28.09 3.73
N TRP A 429 21.61 -26.97 4.42
CA TRP A 429 21.54 -25.64 3.82
C TRP A 429 22.84 -25.34 3.07
N THR A 430 22.72 -24.78 1.87
CA THR A 430 23.84 -24.37 1.02
C THR A 430 23.67 -22.93 0.58
N ASP A 431 24.75 -22.15 0.65
CA ASP A 431 24.79 -20.76 0.19
C ASP A 431 24.47 -20.66 -1.30
N ILE A 432 23.61 -19.71 -1.65
CA ILE A 432 23.30 -19.35 -3.03
C ILE A 432 24.31 -18.28 -3.46
N PRO A 433 25.20 -18.55 -4.43
CA PRO A 433 26.25 -17.61 -4.81
C PRO A 433 25.66 -16.29 -5.34
N GLY A 434 26.14 -15.16 -4.79
CA GLY A 434 25.73 -13.83 -5.22
C GLY A 434 24.33 -13.38 -4.74
N ALA A 435 23.60 -14.20 -3.98
CA ALA A 435 22.34 -13.80 -3.37
C ALA A 435 22.59 -13.16 -2.00
N ASN A 436 22.99 -11.88 -2.03
CA ASN A 436 23.47 -11.09 -0.89
C ASN A 436 22.66 -9.80 -0.64
N GLU A 437 21.39 -9.81 -1.04
CA GLU A 437 20.41 -8.72 -0.90
C GLU A 437 19.25 -9.12 0.03
N GLU A 438 18.45 -8.15 0.49
CA GLU A 438 17.22 -8.42 1.28
C GLU A 438 16.11 -9.10 0.46
N THR A 439 16.23 -9.05 -0.86
CA THR A 439 15.36 -9.74 -1.81
C THR A 439 16.09 -10.88 -2.53
N TYR A 440 15.35 -11.91 -2.89
CA TYR A 440 15.84 -12.99 -3.74
C TYR A 440 14.73 -13.52 -4.65
N THR A 441 15.02 -13.75 -5.92
CA THR A 441 14.07 -14.34 -6.88
C THR A 441 14.54 -15.74 -7.27
N PRO A 442 13.91 -16.81 -6.75
CA PRO A 442 14.30 -18.17 -7.06
C PRO A 442 14.02 -18.55 -8.54
N GLU A 443 15.08 -18.77 -9.32
CA GLU A 443 14.96 -18.99 -10.77
C GLU A 443 14.28 -20.32 -11.17
N GLY A 444 13.83 -20.39 -12.42
CA GLY A 444 13.34 -21.60 -13.08
C GLY A 444 11.85 -21.90 -12.87
N LEU A 445 11.43 -23.09 -13.33
CA LEU A 445 10.04 -23.52 -13.19
C LEU A 445 9.78 -24.14 -11.79
N TRP A 446 8.67 -23.73 -11.19
CA TRP A 446 8.27 -24.04 -9.83
C TRP A 446 7.12 -25.04 -9.79
N THR A 447 7.41 -26.28 -10.19
CA THR A 447 6.45 -27.36 -10.04
C THR A 447 6.12 -27.61 -8.56
N TRP A 448 4.92 -28.14 -8.29
CA TRP A 448 4.49 -28.57 -6.95
C TRP A 448 5.50 -29.49 -6.22
N LYS A 449 6.18 -30.36 -6.98
CA LYS A 449 7.24 -31.20 -6.42
C LYS A 449 8.38 -30.34 -5.87
N ARG A 450 8.82 -29.34 -6.64
CA ARG A 450 9.93 -28.45 -6.27
C ARG A 450 9.59 -27.60 -5.04
N SER A 451 8.40 -27.00 -4.95
CA SER A 451 8.02 -26.19 -3.78
C SER A 451 7.90 -27.01 -2.48
N LYS A 452 7.55 -28.29 -2.57
CA LYS A 452 7.57 -29.21 -1.43
C LYS A 452 8.96 -29.71 -1.05
N THR A 453 9.93 -29.69 -1.95
CA THR A 453 11.29 -30.16 -1.65
C THR A 453 12.28 -29.03 -1.37
N THR A 454 12.08 -27.85 -1.93
CA THR A 454 13.02 -26.73 -1.85
C THR A 454 12.52 -25.66 -0.89
N GLU A 455 13.39 -25.27 0.04
CA GLU A 455 13.18 -24.17 0.98
C GLU A 455 14.33 -23.17 0.87
N TYR A 456 14.02 -21.91 1.14
CA TYR A 456 14.95 -20.79 1.19
C TYR A 456 15.01 -20.22 2.61
N ARG A 457 16.14 -19.67 3.01
CA ARG A 457 16.25 -18.81 4.20
C ARG A 457 17.28 -17.72 3.97
N LEU A 458 17.10 -16.60 4.66
CA LEU A 458 18.11 -15.55 4.74
C LEU A 458 18.90 -15.73 6.03
N VAL A 459 20.24 -15.71 5.93
CA VAL A 459 21.13 -15.47 7.06
C VAL A 459 21.54 -13.99 7.01
N ALA A 460 21.39 -13.30 8.14
CA ALA A 460 21.82 -11.91 8.29
C ALA A 460 22.83 -11.80 9.45
N THR A 461 23.99 -11.21 9.18
CA THR A 461 25.11 -11.15 10.13
C THR A 461 25.59 -9.71 10.30
N SER A 462 25.59 -9.18 11.52
CA SER A 462 26.16 -7.87 11.89
C SER A 462 27.29 -8.04 12.92
N THR A 463 27.89 -6.94 13.40
CA THR A 463 28.88 -7.00 14.49
C THR A 463 28.27 -7.38 15.84
N GLU A 464 26.95 -7.28 15.98
CA GLU A 464 26.23 -7.55 17.23
C GLU A 464 25.65 -8.98 17.27
N GLY A 465 25.69 -9.73 16.17
CA GLY A 465 25.27 -11.12 16.11
C GLY A 465 24.84 -11.59 14.73
N GLU A 466 24.37 -12.83 14.67
CA GLU A 466 23.79 -13.45 13.48
C GLU A 466 22.34 -13.87 13.76
N SER A 467 21.52 -13.81 12.72
CA SER A 467 20.14 -14.27 12.73
C SER A 467 19.83 -15.02 11.45
N THR A 468 18.86 -15.92 11.52
CA THR A 468 18.46 -16.78 10.41
C THR A 468 16.94 -16.75 10.32
N SER A 469 16.42 -16.51 9.12
CA SER A 469 14.97 -16.48 8.91
C SER A 469 14.34 -17.85 9.11
N GLU A 470 13.05 -17.87 9.41
CA GLU A 470 12.24 -19.08 9.21
C GLU A 470 12.34 -19.55 7.73
N PRO A 471 12.24 -20.86 7.47
CA PRO A 471 12.27 -21.39 6.11
C PRO A 471 11.08 -20.92 5.28
N VAL A 472 11.36 -20.34 4.12
CA VAL A 472 10.36 -19.88 3.13
C VAL A 472 10.26 -20.89 2.00
N ARG A 473 9.03 -21.10 1.51
CA ARG A 473 8.74 -21.95 0.34
C ARG A 473 8.07 -21.10 -0.73
N VAL A 474 8.32 -21.45 -1.99
CA VAL A 474 7.56 -20.90 -3.13
C VAL A 474 6.15 -21.45 -3.10
N ALA A 475 5.15 -20.58 -2.95
CA ALA A 475 3.77 -21.00 -3.02
C ALA A 475 3.38 -21.18 -4.50
N VAL A 476 2.99 -22.41 -4.85
CA VAL A 476 2.61 -22.73 -6.22
C VAL A 476 1.12 -22.45 -6.41
N GLN A 477 0.81 -21.36 -7.11
CA GLN A 477 -0.54 -21.06 -7.53
C GLN A 477 -0.80 -21.61 -8.94
N GLY A 478 -2.02 -22.08 -9.17
CA GLY A 478 -2.50 -22.43 -10.52
C GLY A 478 -3.26 -23.75 -10.60
N LEU A 479 -3.69 -24.05 -11.82
CA LEU A 479 -4.30 -25.32 -12.18
C LEU A 479 -3.20 -26.28 -12.67
N LYS A 480 -3.23 -27.54 -12.24
CA LYS A 480 -2.39 -28.61 -12.79
C LYS A 480 -2.67 -28.82 -14.29
N ASN A 481 -3.94 -28.69 -14.68
CA ASN A 481 -4.40 -28.70 -16.07
C ASN A 481 -5.37 -27.55 -16.27
N MET A 482 -5.12 -26.72 -17.29
CA MET A 482 -6.10 -25.77 -17.80
C MET A 482 -7.30 -26.49 -18.42
N PRO A 483 -8.50 -25.87 -18.44
CA PRO A 483 -9.63 -26.47 -19.11
C PRO A 483 -9.39 -26.59 -20.62
N ALA A 484 -9.67 -27.77 -21.16
CA ALA A 484 -9.50 -28.07 -22.57
C ALA A 484 -10.71 -27.61 -23.40
N SER A 485 -10.48 -27.32 -24.69
CA SER A 485 -11.58 -27.09 -25.63
C SER A 485 -12.39 -28.37 -25.86
N VAL A 486 -13.71 -28.25 -25.94
CA VAL A 486 -14.66 -29.38 -26.02
C VAL A 486 -15.40 -29.35 -27.34
N LYS A 487 -15.55 -30.51 -27.98
CA LYS A 487 -16.43 -30.69 -29.14
C LYS A 487 -17.56 -31.67 -28.80
N THR A 488 -18.82 -31.28 -28.97
CA THR A 488 -20.00 -32.10 -28.62
C THR A 488 -21.16 -31.89 -29.60
N THR A 489 -22.14 -32.79 -29.58
CA THR A 489 -23.32 -32.76 -30.45
C THR A 489 -24.45 -31.88 -29.88
N ILE A 490 -25.29 -31.31 -30.74
CA ILE A 490 -26.49 -30.56 -30.34
C ILE A 490 -27.37 -31.39 -29.37
N GLY A 491 -27.93 -30.73 -28.35
CA GLY A 491 -28.78 -31.32 -27.30
C GLY A 491 -28.01 -32.10 -26.23
N SER A 492 -26.70 -32.31 -26.40
CA SER A 492 -25.85 -33.05 -25.47
C SER A 492 -25.28 -32.16 -24.37
N ARG A 493 -24.46 -32.73 -23.47
CA ARG A 493 -23.68 -31.96 -22.49
C ARG A 493 -22.28 -31.67 -23.04
N ALA A 494 -21.76 -30.48 -22.78
CA ALA A 494 -20.32 -30.20 -22.79
C ALA A 494 -19.82 -30.15 -21.35
N VAL A 495 -18.60 -30.62 -21.11
CA VAL A 495 -17.98 -30.61 -19.77
C VAL A 495 -16.57 -30.06 -19.87
N PHE A 496 -16.34 -28.92 -19.22
CA PHE A 496 -15.04 -28.31 -19.07
C PHE A 496 -14.52 -28.60 -17.66
N GLU A 497 -13.41 -29.31 -17.56
CA GLU A 497 -12.77 -29.64 -16.28
C GLU A 497 -11.38 -29.02 -16.21
N ALA A 498 -11.11 -28.38 -15.09
CA ALA A 498 -9.77 -27.99 -14.69
C ALA A 498 -9.36 -28.80 -13.47
N THR A 499 -8.07 -29.13 -13.35
CA THR A 499 -7.57 -29.84 -12.17
C THR A 499 -6.86 -28.82 -11.26
N PRO A 500 -7.44 -28.42 -10.11
CA PRO A 500 -6.72 -27.61 -9.14
C PRO A 500 -5.55 -28.39 -8.55
N ILE A 501 -4.56 -27.66 -8.02
CA ILE A 501 -3.49 -28.26 -7.22
C ILE A 501 -4.06 -28.50 -5.81
N LEU A 502 -3.96 -29.75 -5.34
CA LEU A 502 -4.40 -30.20 -4.01
C LEU A 502 -3.20 -30.29 -3.06
N ASP A 503 -3.43 -30.15 -1.76
CA ASP A 503 -2.42 -30.37 -0.72
C ASP A 503 -2.14 -31.88 -0.48
N SER A 504 -1.20 -32.19 0.43
CA SER A 504 -0.69 -33.54 0.75
C SER A 504 -1.77 -34.52 1.17
N ASP A 505 -2.77 -34.01 1.87
CA ASP A 505 -3.93 -34.74 2.40
C ASP A 505 -5.08 -34.84 1.38
N GLY A 506 -4.90 -34.27 0.19
CA GLY A 506 -5.91 -34.19 -0.86
C GLY A 506 -6.90 -33.04 -0.69
N SER A 507 -6.72 -32.16 0.31
CA SER A 507 -7.55 -30.97 0.49
C SER A 507 -7.26 -29.92 -0.57
N LEU A 508 -8.23 -29.02 -0.78
CA LEU A 508 -7.98 -27.74 -1.43
C LEU A 508 -7.47 -26.77 -0.35
N PHE A 509 -6.52 -25.90 -0.70
CA PHE A 509 -6.38 -24.61 -0.02
C PHE A 509 -7.75 -23.92 0.01
N ASP A 510 -8.03 -23.00 0.95
CA ASP A 510 -9.30 -22.25 0.96
C ASP A 510 -9.44 -21.46 -0.36
N THR A 511 -10.17 -22.06 -1.31
CA THR A 511 -10.08 -21.74 -2.75
C THR A 511 -11.48 -21.64 -3.32
N THR A 512 -11.76 -20.47 -3.89
CA THR A 512 -12.99 -20.23 -4.65
C THR A 512 -12.73 -20.35 -6.14
N PHE A 513 -13.69 -20.96 -6.83
CA PHE A 513 -13.70 -21.12 -8.28
C PHE A 513 -14.77 -20.22 -8.89
N GLU A 514 -14.53 -19.73 -10.09
CA GLU A 514 -15.49 -18.94 -10.85
C GLU A 514 -15.27 -19.14 -12.35
N TRP A 515 -16.24 -19.76 -13.01
CA TRP A 515 -16.26 -19.84 -14.46
C TRP A 515 -16.76 -18.55 -15.09
N GLN A 516 -16.14 -18.20 -16.22
CA GLN A 516 -16.50 -17.05 -17.02
C GLN A 516 -16.59 -17.43 -18.50
N VAL A 517 -17.41 -16.72 -19.27
CA VAL A 517 -17.60 -16.88 -20.72
C VAL A 517 -17.20 -15.58 -21.43
N LEU A 518 -16.55 -15.68 -22.60
CA LEU A 518 -16.22 -14.53 -23.42
C LEU A 518 -17.44 -14.16 -24.27
N ARG A 519 -17.97 -12.95 -24.08
CA ARG A 519 -19.02 -12.37 -24.93
C ARG A 519 -18.56 -10.98 -25.39
N ALA A 520 -18.71 -10.66 -26.67
CA ALA A 520 -18.33 -9.36 -27.23
C ALA A 520 -16.90 -8.86 -26.86
N GLY A 521 -15.94 -9.78 -26.68
CA GLY A 521 -14.56 -9.46 -26.31
C GLY A 521 -14.29 -9.23 -24.81
N ARG A 522 -15.32 -9.30 -23.95
CA ARG A 522 -15.21 -9.22 -22.48
C ARG A 522 -15.51 -10.56 -21.82
N TRP A 523 -14.97 -10.77 -20.63
CA TRP A 523 -15.19 -11.98 -19.83
C TRP A 523 -16.30 -11.74 -18.78
N GLU A 524 -17.38 -12.51 -18.88
CA GLU A 524 -18.56 -12.40 -18.00
C GLU A 524 -18.65 -13.62 -17.07
N ARG A 525 -19.00 -13.41 -15.79
CA ARG A 525 -19.19 -14.50 -14.83
C ARG A 525 -20.40 -15.36 -15.18
N LEU A 526 -20.25 -16.67 -15.08
CA LEU A 526 -21.34 -17.64 -15.16
C LEU A 526 -21.94 -17.91 -13.77
N TYR A 527 -23.23 -18.25 -13.79
CA TYR A 527 -24.00 -18.71 -12.64
C TYR A 527 -24.76 -19.97 -13.03
N ASP A 528 -25.07 -20.83 -12.06
CA ASP A 528 -25.85 -22.04 -12.31
C ASP A 528 -27.31 -21.65 -12.61
N ASP A 529 -27.72 -21.79 -13.88
CA ASP A 529 -29.02 -21.36 -14.41
C ASP A 529 -29.81 -22.49 -15.09
N GLY A 530 -29.27 -23.72 -15.07
CA GLY A 530 -29.83 -24.89 -15.73
C GLY A 530 -29.25 -25.15 -17.13
N HIS A 531 -28.80 -24.11 -17.84
CA HIS A 531 -27.94 -24.26 -19.01
C HIS A 531 -26.49 -24.46 -18.57
N PHE A 532 -26.05 -23.70 -17.57
CA PHE A 532 -24.77 -23.89 -16.89
C PHE A 532 -24.96 -24.54 -15.50
N GLU A 533 -24.01 -25.37 -15.11
CA GLU A 533 -23.97 -26.07 -13.81
C GLU A 533 -22.51 -26.22 -13.35
N GLY A 534 -22.25 -26.05 -12.05
CA GLY A 534 -20.91 -26.17 -11.46
C GLY A 534 -20.04 -24.93 -11.61
N THR A 535 -20.63 -23.77 -11.91
CA THR A 535 -19.94 -22.49 -12.20
C THR A 535 -19.06 -21.96 -11.06
N ALA A 536 -19.31 -22.40 -9.83
CA ALA A 536 -18.49 -22.13 -8.64
C ALA A 536 -17.55 -23.28 -8.23
N THR A 537 -17.27 -24.21 -9.15
CA THR A 537 -16.39 -25.39 -8.94
C THR A 537 -15.28 -25.44 -9.99
N ASN A 538 -14.36 -26.41 -9.90
CA ASN A 538 -13.35 -26.65 -10.93
C ASN A 538 -13.92 -27.32 -12.22
N ARG A 539 -15.24 -27.49 -12.32
CA ARG A 539 -15.92 -28.22 -13.39
C ARG A 539 -17.19 -27.48 -13.85
N LEU A 540 -17.19 -26.99 -15.09
CA LEU A 540 -18.36 -26.41 -15.74
C LEU A 540 -19.04 -27.44 -16.63
N ILE A 541 -20.35 -27.58 -16.49
CA ILE A 541 -21.20 -28.30 -17.44
C ILE A 541 -22.00 -27.27 -18.23
N VAL A 542 -22.07 -27.45 -19.55
CA VAL A 542 -23.09 -26.81 -20.41
C VAL A 542 -24.10 -27.89 -20.78
N ASN A 543 -25.31 -27.78 -20.26
CA ASN A 543 -26.43 -28.66 -20.53
C ASN A 543 -27.09 -28.30 -21.87
N HIS A 544 -27.76 -29.26 -22.51
CA HIS A 544 -28.60 -29.04 -23.70
C HIS A 544 -27.99 -28.17 -24.81
N VAL A 545 -26.70 -28.38 -25.11
CA VAL A 545 -25.88 -27.54 -26.00
C VAL A 545 -26.59 -27.24 -27.33
N THR A 546 -26.67 -25.96 -27.67
CA THR A 546 -27.41 -25.44 -28.81
C THR A 546 -26.45 -24.94 -29.91
N PRO A 547 -26.93 -24.69 -31.14
CA PRO A 547 -26.13 -24.00 -32.16
C PRO A 547 -25.65 -22.59 -31.74
N ALA A 548 -26.30 -21.96 -30.76
CA ALA A 548 -25.88 -20.65 -30.24
C ALA A 548 -24.66 -20.73 -29.30
N ASP A 549 -24.33 -21.92 -28.81
CA ASP A 549 -23.13 -22.16 -27.99
C ASP A 549 -21.86 -22.36 -28.85
N GLU A 550 -21.99 -22.50 -30.18
CA GLU A 550 -20.87 -22.67 -31.11
C GLU A 550 -19.85 -21.54 -30.97
N GLY A 551 -18.61 -21.95 -30.77
CA GLY A 551 -17.48 -21.04 -30.66
C GLY A 551 -17.34 -20.29 -29.34
N SER A 552 -18.27 -20.48 -28.39
CA SER A 552 -18.19 -19.91 -27.04
C SER A 552 -16.84 -20.22 -26.39
N GLN A 553 -16.21 -19.22 -25.78
CA GLN A 553 -14.95 -19.39 -25.06
C GLN A 553 -15.19 -19.24 -23.56
N PHE A 554 -14.58 -20.11 -22.76
CA PHE A 554 -14.71 -20.17 -21.32
C PHE A 554 -13.34 -20.05 -20.66
N ARG A 555 -13.30 -19.49 -19.44
CA ARG A 555 -12.14 -19.56 -18.54
C ARG A 555 -12.56 -19.85 -17.11
N LEU A 556 -11.63 -20.36 -16.32
CA LEU A 556 -11.79 -20.55 -14.88
C LEU A 556 -10.89 -19.59 -14.12
N VAL A 557 -11.48 -18.79 -13.23
CA VAL A 557 -10.78 -17.98 -12.23
C VAL A 557 -10.67 -18.77 -10.92
N VAL A 558 -9.50 -18.76 -10.30
CA VAL A 558 -9.18 -19.53 -9.09
C VAL A 558 -8.56 -18.60 -8.06
N ARG A 559 -9.20 -18.44 -6.89
CA ARG A 559 -8.71 -17.54 -5.82
C ARG A 559 -8.47 -18.35 -4.55
N SER A 560 -7.23 -18.48 -4.12
CA SER A 560 -6.85 -19.23 -2.91
C SER A 560 -6.36 -18.28 -1.81
N LYS A 561 -6.69 -18.58 -0.55
CA LYS A 561 -5.95 -18.04 0.61
C LYS A 561 -4.62 -18.79 0.74
N ILE A 562 -3.54 -18.05 0.93
CA ILE A 562 -2.21 -18.60 1.17
C ILE A 562 -1.70 -18.14 2.55
N PHE A 563 -1.03 -19.06 3.24
CA PHE A 563 -0.70 -19.00 4.65
C PHE A 563 0.12 -17.77 5.08
N LYS A 564 -0.34 -17.12 6.16
CA LYS A 564 0.43 -16.27 7.09
C LYS A 564 1.59 -15.45 6.50
N LEU A 565 1.26 -14.27 5.99
CA LEU A 565 2.14 -13.11 6.08
C LEU A 565 1.86 -12.42 7.43
N ALA A 566 2.84 -12.39 8.34
CA ALA A 566 2.82 -11.63 9.60
C ALA A 566 1.47 -11.58 10.37
N GLY A 567 0.72 -12.69 10.41
CA GLY A 567 -0.57 -12.78 11.11
C GLY A 567 -1.83 -12.73 10.23
N TYR A 568 -1.72 -12.67 8.90
CA TYR A 568 -2.86 -12.53 7.98
C TYR A 568 -2.86 -13.55 6.84
N ASP A 569 -4.06 -13.90 6.36
CA ASP A 569 -4.29 -14.67 5.13
C ASP A 569 -4.30 -13.74 3.92
N VAL A 570 -3.58 -14.08 2.84
CA VAL A 570 -3.56 -13.29 1.60
C VAL A 570 -4.19 -14.05 0.43
N VAL A 571 -4.93 -13.31 -0.40
CA VAL A 571 -5.68 -13.74 -1.60
C VAL A 571 -5.26 -12.76 -2.71
N VAL A 572 -4.85 -13.14 -3.92
CA VAL A 572 -5.65 -13.71 -5.03
C VAL A 572 -4.68 -14.25 -6.10
N SER A 573 -5.11 -15.26 -6.88
CA SER A 573 -4.49 -15.63 -8.15
C SER A 573 -5.50 -15.46 -9.31
N TRP A 574 -5.01 -15.51 -10.55
CA TRP A 574 -5.83 -15.49 -11.76
C TRP A 574 -5.35 -16.58 -12.71
N SER A 575 -6.28 -17.26 -13.38
CA SER A 575 -5.96 -18.19 -14.47
C SER A 575 -6.49 -17.63 -15.79
N ASP A 576 -5.67 -17.72 -16.83
CA ASP A 576 -5.90 -17.25 -18.20
C ASP A 576 -6.36 -18.37 -19.16
N GLY A 577 -6.75 -19.52 -18.61
CA GLY A 577 -7.07 -20.73 -19.38
C GLY A 577 -8.27 -20.57 -20.30
N LEU A 578 -8.01 -20.38 -21.60
CA LEU A 578 -8.98 -20.29 -22.69
C LEU A 578 -9.42 -21.69 -23.19
N ALA A 579 -10.69 -22.05 -22.96
CA ALA A 579 -11.31 -23.25 -23.50
C ALA A 579 -12.44 -22.90 -24.49
N LYS A 580 -12.46 -23.47 -25.69
CA LYS A 580 -13.50 -23.20 -26.70
C LYS A 580 -14.50 -24.36 -26.81
N LEU A 581 -15.78 -24.05 -27.01
CA LEU A 581 -16.82 -25.02 -27.37
C LEU A 581 -16.96 -25.13 -28.90
N THR A 582 -17.12 -26.35 -29.39
CA THR A 582 -17.49 -26.64 -30.78
C THR A 582 -18.71 -27.56 -30.82
N VAL A 583 -19.70 -27.20 -31.60
CA VAL A 583 -21.02 -27.83 -31.71
C VAL A 583 -21.22 -28.36 -33.13
N PHE A 584 -21.81 -29.55 -33.26
CA PHE A 584 -22.07 -30.19 -34.56
C PHE A 584 -23.28 -31.14 -34.53
#